data_AF-X1K4W7-F1
#
_entry.id   AF-X1K4W7-F1
#
_cell.length_a   1.000
_cell.length_b   1.000
_cell.length_c   1.000
_cell.angle_alpha   90.00
_cell.angle_beta   90.00
_cell.angle_gamma   90.00
#
_symmetry.space_group_name_H-M   'P 1'
#
loop_
_entity.id
_entity.type
_entity.pdbx_description
1 polymer ?
#
loop_
_entity_poly.entity_id
_entity_poly.type
_entity_poly.pdbx_seq_one_letter_code
_entity_poly.pdbx_strand_id
1 'polypeptide(L)'
;MLVAEAEAKYGANSSEIKAWHRKFYSFLASLKFLPNSPALMNARRRGMLSACFVLPIEDSIEAIFETIKQTALIQKAGGGTGFSLDKLRPTGDRVASSGGTTSGPISFWRVFSETTDAIQQGAFRRGANMGMMSVGHPDILKFLHAKQNLKAFTNFNISVKITDEWMRKVLKSGSALHIVKNPRTQQQYLLPRRIDIASYTINDLHKLTDKSPSTLKTRGQFYTVRDIWKIIVNCAHKTGEPGVAFIDRINRDNPTPSLGKIEATNPCGEQPLLPYEACTLGSINLVKFVTLADGKADMDWQELARAVKLAVRFLDNIIDVCKFPIRDTTSLAQANRKIGLGVMGFADCLFLLGIPYDSQQATEFGGNLMRFINENACKAGSALADLRGPFPNWNHSIWRTEKSRKVRNASITCVAPTGTISIIADCSCGIEPAYSLI
;
A
#
# COMPACT_ATOMS: atom_id res chain seq x y z
N MET A 1 19.20 -15.91 14.10
CA MET A 1 18.94 -17.32 13.71
C MET A 1 17.60 -17.49 13.00
N LEU A 2 16.48 -17.01 13.57
CA LEU A 2 15.11 -17.19 13.04
C LEU A 2 14.93 -17.20 11.50
N VAL A 3 15.33 -16.15 10.78
CA VAL A 3 15.09 -16.08 9.32
C VAL A 3 15.88 -17.15 8.54
N ALA A 4 17.03 -17.59 9.05
CA ALA A 4 17.78 -18.69 8.43
C ALA A 4 17.16 -20.07 8.72
N GLU A 5 16.39 -20.22 9.80
CA GLU A 5 15.70 -21.48 10.14
C GLU A 5 14.64 -21.84 9.09
N ALA A 6 14.13 -20.87 8.33
CA ALA A 6 13.23 -21.11 7.19
C ALA A 6 13.82 -22.10 6.17
N GLU A 7 15.15 -22.14 6.03
CA GLU A 7 15.86 -23.03 5.11
C GLU A 7 15.65 -24.52 5.45
N ALA A 8 15.36 -24.85 6.71
CA ALA A 8 15.06 -26.21 7.14
C ALA A 8 13.84 -26.80 6.40
N LYS A 9 12.84 -25.95 6.08
CA LYS A 9 11.66 -26.37 5.30
C LYS A 9 12.00 -26.83 3.88
N TYR A 10 13.20 -26.50 3.41
CA TYR A 10 13.68 -26.79 2.06
C TYR A 10 14.91 -27.71 2.08
N GLY A 11 15.05 -28.52 3.14
CA GLY A 11 16.05 -29.59 3.24
C GLY A 11 17.42 -29.15 3.75
N ALA A 12 17.62 -27.89 4.13
CA ALA A 12 18.90 -27.44 4.66
C ALA A 12 19.21 -28.07 6.03
N ASN A 13 20.41 -28.61 6.17
CA ASN A 13 20.89 -29.17 7.44
C ASN A 13 21.39 -28.09 8.41
N SER A 14 21.74 -28.48 9.64
CA SER A 14 22.18 -27.56 10.69
C SER A 14 23.43 -26.72 10.32
N SER A 15 24.36 -27.26 9.53
CA SER A 15 25.56 -26.53 9.08
C SER A 15 25.19 -25.46 8.05
N GLU A 16 24.32 -25.81 7.10
CA GLU A 16 23.82 -24.90 6.06
C GLU A 16 22.99 -23.76 6.66
N ILE A 17 22.12 -24.06 7.64
CA ILE A 17 21.36 -23.04 8.37
C ILE A 17 22.30 -22.07 9.09
N LYS A 18 23.36 -22.57 9.74
CA LYS A 18 24.40 -21.72 10.36
C LYS A 18 25.13 -20.86 9.32
N ALA A 19 25.38 -21.39 8.12
CA ALA A 19 26.00 -20.63 7.04
C ALA A 19 25.08 -19.51 6.52
N TRP A 20 23.78 -19.78 6.32
CA TRP A 20 22.79 -18.76 5.96
C TRP A 20 22.64 -17.71 7.05
N HIS A 21 22.63 -18.13 8.31
CA HIS A 21 22.61 -17.22 9.45
C HIS A 21 23.78 -16.23 9.41
N ARG A 22 25.01 -16.70 9.18
CA ARG A 22 26.19 -15.82 9.06
C ARG A 22 26.04 -14.85 7.89
N LYS A 23 25.61 -15.32 6.72
CA LYS A 23 25.38 -14.46 5.54
C LYS A 23 24.38 -13.35 5.84
N PHE A 24 23.21 -13.69 6.41
CA PHE A 24 22.20 -12.70 6.76
C PHE A 24 22.67 -11.76 7.86
N TYR A 25 23.35 -12.27 8.88
CA TYR A 25 23.89 -11.45 9.95
C TYR A 25 24.89 -10.41 9.40
N SER A 26 25.88 -10.82 8.61
CA SER A 26 26.85 -9.91 8.00
C SER A 26 26.18 -8.89 7.07
N PHE A 27 25.13 -9.30 6.36
CA PHE A 27 24.38 -8.41 5.47
C PHE A 27 23.65 -7.29 6.23
N LEU A 28 23.00 -7.63 7.35
CA LEU A 28 22.35 -6.65 8.22
C LEU A 28 23.38 -5.79 8.97
N ALA A 29 24.43 -6.41 9.51
CA ALA A 29 25.46 -5.73 10.31
C ALA A 29 26.29 -4.74 9.48
N SER A 30 26.46 -4.98 8.18
CA SER A 30 27.10 -4.04 7.25
C SER A 30 26.20 -2.88 6.82
N LEU A 31 24.93 -2.87 7.24
CA LEU A 31 23.91 -1.88 6.88
C LEU A 31 23.68 -1.74 5.36
N LYS A 32 24.10 -2.76 4.58
CA LYS A 32 23.83 -2.84 3.13
C LYS A 32 22.34 -3.08 2.84
N PHE A 33 21.63 -3.68 3.79
CA PHE A 33 20.20 -3.94 3.71
C PHE A 33 19.60 -3.96 5.11
N LEU A 34 18.39 -3.43 5.24
CA LEU A 34 17.58 -3.56 6.45
C LEU A 34 16.15 -3.97 6.08
N PRO A 35 15.54 -4.95 6.78
CA PRO A 35 14.13 -5.26 6.63
C PRO A 35 13.28 -4.23 7.36
N ASN A 36 11.98 -4.23 7.12
CA ASN A 36 11.02 -3.38 7.82
C ASN A 36 11.13 -3.48 9.36
N SER A 37 10.78 -2.40 10.07
CA SER A 37 10.96 -2.31 11.53
C SER A 37 10.32 -3.47 12.31
N PRO A 38 9.11 -3.98 11.97
CA PRO A 38 8.56 -5.17 12.61
C PRO A 38 9.46 -6.40 12.53
N ALA A 39 10.15 -6.63 11.41
CA ALA A 39 11.11 -7.73 11.31
C ALA A 39 12.30 -7.55 12.27
N LEU A 40 12.85 -6.33 12.38
CA LEU A 40 13.93 -6.01 13.31
C LEU A 40 13.50 -6.16 14.79
N MET A 41 12.31 -5.67 15.12
CA MET A 41 11.79 -5.60 16.50
C MET A 41 11.26 -6.95 17.01
N ASN A 42 10.58 -7.72 16.14
CA ASN A 42 9.84 -8.91 16.57
C ASN A 42 10.57 -10.23 16.33
N ALA A 43 11.69 -10.25 15.59
CA ALA A 43 12.42 -11.48 15.30
C ALA A 43 12.91 -12.21 16.57
N ARG A 44 13.37 -11.48 17.59
CA ARG A 44 13.79 -12.10 18.87
C ARG A 44 12.64 -12.79 19.61
N ARG A 45 11.44 -12.22 19.51
CA ARG A 45 10.21 -12.76 20.13
C ARG A 45 9.49 -13.78 19.24
N ARG A 46 10.05 -14.08 18.04
CA ARG A 46 9.42 -14.91 17.02
C ARG A 46 7.97 -14.47 16.74
N GLY A 47 7.76 -13.16 16.63
CA GLY A 47 6.43 -12.55 16.43
C GLY A 47 6.09 -12.31 14.95
N MET A 48 5.23 -11.32 14.72
CA MET A 48 4.87 -10.88 13.37
C MET A 48 6.00 -10.03 12.76
N LEU A 49 6.52 -10.47 11.62
CA LEU A 49 7.65 -9.82 10.95
C LEU A 49 7.22 -8.94 9.77
N SER A 50 6.08 -9.24 9.13
CA SER A 50 5.49 -8.39 8.08
C SER A 50 4.92 -7.09 8.68
N ALA A 51 4.94 -6.01 7.91
CA ALA A 51 4.63 -4.67 8.40
C ALA A 51 3.15 -4.31 8.39
N CYS A 52 2.49 -4.57 7.27
CA CYS A 52 1.17 -4.01 7.00
C CYS A 52 0.28 -5.03 6.27
N PHE A 53 -1.02 -4.79 6.34
CA PHE A 53 -2.05 -5.68 5.82
C PHE A 53 -3.18 -4.87 5.17
N VAL A 54 -3.90 -5.46 4.23
CA VAL A 54 -5.19 -4.93 3.76
C VAL A 54 -6.29 -5.88 4.20
N LEU A 55 -7.36 -5.36 4.78
CA LEU A 55 -8.52 -6.16 5.19
C LEU A 55 -9.78 -5.73 4.42
N PRO A 56 -10.67 -6.67 4.08
CA PRO A 56 -11.91 -6.34 3.40
C PRO A 56 -12.90 -5.68 4.37
N ILE A 57 -13.78 -4.82 3.84
CA ILE A 57 -14.95 -4.34 4.57
C ILE A 57 -16.18 -4.64 3.71
N GLU A 58 -16.99 -5.60 4.16
CA GLU A 58 -18.26 -5.94 3.52
C GLU A 58 -19.43 -5.21 4.19
N ASP A 59 -20.53 -4.99 3.47
CA ASP A 59 -21.67 -4.17 3.89
C ASP A 59 -22.66 -4.91 4.83
N SER A 60 -22.14 -5.44 5.95
CA SER A 60 -22.93 -5.98 7.07
C SER A 60 -22.28 -5.66 8.41
N ILE A 61 -23.07 -5.61 9.49
CA ILE A 61 -22.56 -5.35 10.84
C ILE A 61 -21.58 -6.46 11.26
N GLU A 62 -21.91 -7.72 11.00
CA GLU A 62 -21.08 -8.87 11.33
C GLU A 62 -19.71 -8.77 10.64
N ALA A 63 -19.69 -8.44 9.35
CA ALA A 63 -18.44 -8.32 8.61
C ALA A 63 -17.64 -7.09 9.04
N ILE A 64 -18.28 -5.94 9.24
CA ILE A 64 -17.63 -4.72 9.72
C ILE A 64 -16.92 -4.99 11.05
N PHE A 65 -17.62 -5.58 12.02
CA PHE A 65 -17.07 -5.83 13.35
C PHE A 65 -16.05 -6.99 13.37
N GLU A 66 -16.16 -7.97 12.48
CA GLU A 66 -15.09 -8.96 12.29
C GLU A 66 -13.81 -8.29 11.77
N THR A 67 -13.91 -7.37 10.80
CA THR A 67 -12.75 -6.62 10.32
C THR A 67 -12.16 -5.71 11.41
N ILE A 68 -12.99 -5.10 12.27
CA ILE A 68 -12.51 -4.33 13.44
C ILE A 68 -11.74 -5.23 14.40
N LYS A 69 -12.28 -6.40 14.76
CA LYS A 69 -11.60 -7.39 15.62
C LYS A 69 -10.26 -7.82 15.01
N GLN A 70 -10.24 -8.11 13.72
CA GLN A 70 -9.03 -8.51 13.01
C GLN A 70 -7.98 -7.40 12.96
N THR A 71 -8.41 -6.17 12.69
CA THR A 71 -7.57 -4.98 12.80
C THR A 71 -6.93 -4.89 14.17
N ALA A 72 -7.71 -5.14 15.22
CA ALA A 72 -7.22 -5.09 16.59
C ALA A 72 -6.10 -6.10 16.86
N LEU A 73 -6.26 -7.32 16.35
CA LEU A 73 -5.25 -8.38 16.49
C LEU A 73 -3.96 -8.06 15.72
N ILE A 74 -4.07 -7.51 14.50
CA ILE A 74 -2.90 -7.07 13.71
C ILE A 74 -2.16 -5.93 14.41
N GLN A 75 -2.87 -4.92 14.88
CA GLN A 75 -2.25 -3.75 15.51
C GLN A 75 -1.63 -4.08 16.85
N LYS A 76 -2.24 -4.99 17.64
CA LYS A 76 -1.62 -5.56 18.85
C LYS A 76 -0.27 -6.22 18.55
N ALA A 77 -0.13 -6.83 17.37
CA ALA A 77 1.13 -7.42 16.92
C ALA A 77 2.12 -6.41 16.29
N GLY A 78 1.74 -5.13 16.19
CA GLY A 78 2.57 -4.04 15.67
C GLY A 78 2.42 -3.76 14.17
N GLY A 79 1.37 -4.30 13.53
CA GLY A 79 1.11 -4.12 12.10
C GLY A 79 0.15 -2.97 11.79
N GLY A 80 0.31 -2.38 10.61
CA GLY A 80 -0.63 -1.39 10.08
C GLY A 80 -1.69 -2.02 9.15
N THR A 81 -2.80 -1.31 8.92
CA THR A 81 -3.97 -1.87 8.20
C THR A 81 -4.53 -0.92 7.14
N GLY A 82 -4.92 -1.43 5.98
CA GLY A 82 -5.56 -0.66 4.91
C GLY A 82 -6.96 -1.17 4.58
N PHE A 83 -7.84 -0.24 4.21
CA PHE A 83 -9.26 -0.52 3.99
C PHE A 83 -9.81 0.21 2.78
N SER A 84 -10.75 -0.43 2.09
CA SER A 84 -11.63 0.25 1.15
C SER A 84 -13.03 0.41 1.74
N LEU A 85 -13.55 1.63 1.71
CA LEU A 85 -14.89 1.96 2.19
C LEU A 85 -15.94 1.92 1.08
N ASP A 86 -15.58 1.46 -0.13
CA ASP A 86 -16.41 1.56 -1.33
C ASP A 86 -17.69 0.74 -1.28
N LYS A 87 -17.66 -0.41 -0.60
CA LYS A 87 -18.78 -1.35 -0.55
C LYS A 87 -19.85 -0.94 0.46
N LEU A 88 -19.48 -0.13 1.45
CA LEU A 88 -20.39 0.31 2.49
C LEU A 88 -21.48 1.20 1.91
N ARG A 89 -22.74 0.93 2.27
CA ARG A 89 -23.86 1.74 1.79
C ARG A 89 -23.76 3.19 2.30
N PRO A 90 -24.19 4.18 1.48
CA PRO A 90 -24.04 5.59 1.80
C PRO A 90 -24.98 6.03 2.92
N THR A 91 -24.65 7.17 3.54
CA THR A 91 -25.45 7.77 4.62
C THR A 91 -26.91 7.94 4.20
N GLY A 92 -27.85 7.47 5.03
CA GLY A 92 -29.27 7.53 4.75
C GLY A 92 -29.82 6.40 3.87
N ASP A 93 -28.99 5.49 3.35
CA ASP A 93 -29.49 4.30 2.63
C ASP A 93 -30.22 3.36 3.59
N ARG A 94 -31.20 2.63 3.05
CA ARG A 94 -32.11 1.79 3.81
C ARG A 94 -31.39 0.58 4.40
N VAL A 95 -31.75 0.22 5.63
CA VAL A 95 -31.37 -1.02 6.30
C VAL A 95 -32.58 -1.93 6.37
N ALA A 96 -32.59 -2.99 5.58
CA ALA A 96 -33.76 -3.86 5.42
C ALA A 96 -34.18 -4.54 6.74
N SER A 97 -33.22 -4.98 7.55
CA SER A 97 -33.47 -5.70 8.79
C SER A 97 -34.10 -4.85 9.90
N SER A 98 -33.73 -3.57 10.00
CA SER A 98 -34.25 -2.66 11.04
C SER A 98 -35.37 -1.75 10.57
N GLY A 99 -35.60 -1.64 9.25
CA GLY A 99 -36.54 -0.68 8.65
C GLY A 99 -36.05 0.77 8.66
N GLY A 100 -34.93 1.07 9.31
CA GLY A 100 -34.32 2.41 9.39
C GLY A 100 -33.31 2.72 8.30
N THR A 101 -32.46 3.72 8.55
CA THR A 101 -31.38 4.15 7.66
C THR A 101 -30.02 4.03 8.35
N THR A 102 -28.96 3.99 7.55
CA THR A 102 -27.57 3.92 8.03
C THR A 102 -26.93 5.30 8.25
N SER A 103 -25.99 5.40 9.18
CA SER A 103 -25.11 6.55 9.37
C SER A 103 -23.94 6.62 8.36
N GLY A 104 -23.83 5.63 7.46
CA GLY A 104 -22.88 5.62 6.35
C GLY A 104 -21.42 5.31 6.75
N PRO A 105 -20.49 5.27 5.77
CA PRO A 105 -19.13 4.76 5.96
C PRO A 105 -18.29 5.55 6.96
N ILE A 106 -18.49 6.88 7.06
CA ILE A 106 -17.71 7.76 7.95
C ILE A 106 -17.94 7.42 9.43
N SER A 107 -19.16 6.97 9.77
CA SER A 107 -19.48 6.55 11.14
C SER A 107 -18.71 5.28 11.55
N PHE A 108 -18.69 4.26 10.69
CA PHE A 108 -17.92 3.04 10.93
C PHE A 108 -16.42 3.31 10.90
N TRP A 109 -15.94 4.17 10.01
CA TRP A 109 -14.55 4.62 10.01
C TRP A 109 -14.14 5.22 11.37
N ARG A 110 -15.01 5.97 12.04
CA ARG A 110 -14.76 6.45 13.41
C ARG A 110 -14.56 5.29 14.38
N VAL A 111 -15.37 4.25 14.33
CA VAL A 111 -15.21 3.05 15.17
C VAL A 111 -13.84 2.38 14.96
N PHE A 112 -13.37 2.26 13.70
CA PHE A 112 -12.02 1.76 13.41
C PHE A 112 -10.93 2.64 14.02
N SER A 113 -11.10 3.96 13.94
CA SER A 113 -10.16 4.93 14.49
C SER A 113 -10.08 4.85 16.01
N GLU A 114 -11.23 4.85 16.70
CA GLU A 114 -11.28 4.71 18.17
C GLU A 114 -10.74 3.36 18.64
N THR A 115 -11.02 2.27 17.91
CA THR A 115 -10.44 0.95 18.19
C THR A 115 -8.91 0.99 18.12
N THR A 116 -8.38 1.67 17.10
CA THR A 116 -6.93 1.82 16.93
C THR A 116 -6.33 2.58 18.11
N ASP A 117 -6.95 3.68 18.54
CA ASP A 117 -6.45 4.48 19.67
C ASP A 117 -6.52 3.71 21.01
N ALA A 118 -7.55 2.89 21.23
CA ALA A 118 -7.64 2.04 22.41
C ALA A 118 -6.50 1.01 22.50
N ILE A 119 -6.06 0.46 21.36
CA ILE A 119 -4.98 -0.55 21.31
C ILE A 119 -3.60 0.08 21.50
N GLN A 120 -3.43 1.31 21.02
CA GLN A 120 -2.17 2.04 21.15
C GLN A 120 -1.70 2.18 22.60
N GLN A 121 -2.63 2.23 23.56
CA GLN A 121 -2.31 2.34 24.99
C GLN A 121 -1.52 1.15 25.55
N GLY A 122 -1.49 0.00 24.86
CA GLY A 122 -0.77 -1.21 25.29
C GLY A 122 0.26 -1.76 24.30
N ALA A 123 0.50 -1.09 23.17
CA ALA A 123 1.36 -1.59 22.08
C ALA A 123 2.70 -0.83 21.99
N PHE A 124 3.76 -1.52 21.52
CA PHE A 124 5.09 -0.92 21.33
C PHE A 124 5.16 0.15 20.22
N ARG A 125 4.11 0.28 19.40
CA ARG A 125 4.06 1.19 18.26
C ARG A 125 2.65 1.75 18.08
N ARG A 126 2.56 3.00 17.62
CA ARG A 126 1.30 3.61 17.19
C ARG A 126 0.71 2.82 16.00
N GLY A 127 -0.54 2.34 16.14
CA GLY A 127 -1.28 1.72 15.04
C GLY A 127 -1.57 2.75 13.95
N ALA A 128 -1.41 2.37 12.68
CA ALA A 128 -1.61 3.24 11.54
C ALA A 128 -2.52 2.56 10.52
N ASN A 129 -3.41 3.36 9.92
CA ASN A 129 -4.41 2.88 8.98
C ASN A 129 -4.35 3.61 7.63
N MET A 130 -4.82 2.97 6.56
CA MET A 130 -5.18 3.60 5.29
C MET A 130 -6.69 3.47 5.08
N GLY A 131 -7.37 4.58 4.81
CA GLY A 131 -8.77 4.61 4.40
C GLY A 131 -8.88 5.05 2.95
N MET A 132 -9.52 4.26 2.09
CA MET A 132 -9.68 4.59 0.68
C MET A 132 -11.13 4.58 0.25
N MET A 133 -11.53 5.60 -0.53
CA MET A 133 -12.88 5.71 -1.09
C MET A 133 -12.82 6.07 -2.58
N SER A 134 -13.64 5.40 -3.39
CA SER A 134 -13.89 5.78 -4.78
C SER A 134 -14.44 7.20 -4.88
N VAL A 135 -13.90 7.98 -5.82
CA VAL A 135 -14.43 9.31 -6.16
C VAL A 135 -15.90 9.28 -6.57
N GLY A 136 -16.40 8.12 -7.02
CA GLY A 136 -17.80 7.90 -7.39
C GLY A 136 -18.71 7.49 -6.24
N HIS A 137 -18.24 7.43 -4.99
CA HIS A 137 -19.08 7.07 -3.85
C HIS A 137 -19.99 8.25 -3.42
N PRO A 138 -21.27 8.04 -3.02
CA PRO A 138 -22.16 9.16 -2.66
C PRO A 138 -21.71 9.98 -1.44
N ASP A 139 -20.97 9.37 -0.53
CA ASP A 139 -20.37 10.05 0.63
C ASP A 139 -18.98 10.66 0.36
N ILE A 140 -18.58 10.81 -0.91
CA ILE A 140 -17.26 11.33 -1.27
C ILE A 140 -16.98 12.72 -0.69
N LEU A 141 -17.96 13.63 -0.66
CA LEU A 141 -17.73 14.97 -0.12
C LEU A 141 -17.46 14.93 1.40
N LYS A 142 -18.16 14.07 2.13
CA LYS A 142 -17.88 13.84 3.56
C LYS A 142 -16.49 13.29 3.77
N PHE A 143 -16.10 12.29 2.97
CA PHE A 143 -14.78 11.68 3.05
C PHE A 143 -13.66 12.69 2.81
N LEU A 144 -13.78 13.54 1.79
CA LEU A 144 -12.80 14.59 1.47
C LEU A 144 -12.64 15.61 2.61
N HIS A 145 -13.73 15.92 3.32
CA HIS A 145 -13.72 16.91 4.40
C HIS A 145 -13.46 16.31 5.79
N ALA A 146 -13.41 14.98 5.92
CA ALA A 146 -13.37 14.29 7.21
C ALA A 146 -12.17 14.67 8.09
N LYS A 147 -11.04 15.00 7.47
CA LYS A 147 -9.79 15.37 8.16
C LYS A 147 -9.53 16.88 8.25
N GLN A 148 -10.51 17.71 7.91
CA GLN A 148 -10.41 19.15 8.17
C GLN A 148 -10.36 19.47 9.68
N ASN A 149 -10.93 18.59 10.51
CA ASN A 149 -10.62 18.57 11.94
C ASN A 149 -9.31 17.79 12.16
N LEU A 150 -8.22 18.51 12.40
CA LEU A 150 -6.88 17.94 12.59
C LEU A 150 -6.75 17.01 13.81
N LYS A 151 -7.75 17.01 14.71
CA LYS A 151 -7.79 16.09 15.87
C LYS A 151 -8.54 14.79 15.57
N ALA A 152 -9.30 14.73 14.48
CA ALA A 152 -10.05 13.53 14.10
C ALA A 152 -9.21 12.63 13.19
N PHE A 153 -9.36 11.31 13.36
CA PHE A 153 -8.73 10.30 12.48
C PHE A 153 -7.21 10.43 12.36
N THR A 154 -6.52 10.82 13.44
CA THR A 154 -5.07 11.05 13.44
C THR A 154 -4.25 9.77 13.24
N ASN A 155 -4.89 8.61 13.33
CA ASN A 155 -4.32 7.29 13.08
C ASN A 155 -4.66 6.72 11.69
N PHE A 156 -5.25 7.52 10.80
CA PHE A 156 -5.51 7.17 9.40
C PHE A 156 -4.74 8.09 8.47
N ASN A 157 -4.17 7.52 7.42
CA ASN A 157 -3.99 8.20 6.15
C ASN A 157 -5.24 7.99 5.30
N ILE A 158 -5.63 8.95 4.46
CA ILE A 158 -6.71 8.78 3.49
C ILE A 158 -6.29 8.99 2.05
N SER A 159 -6.88 8.23 1.14
CA SER A 159 -6.69 8.41 -0.30
C SER A 159 -7.98 8.23 -1.09
N VAL A 160 -8.14 9.02 -2.14
CA VAL A 160 -9.26 8.91 -3.07
C VAL A 160 -8.86 8.05 -4.26
N LYS A 161 -9.71 7.10 -4.61
CA LYS A 161 -9.51 6.23 -5.78
C LYS A 161 -10.10 6.88 -7.02
N ILE A 162 -9.25 7.05 -8.02
CA ILE A 162 -9.58 7.70 -9.30
C ILE A 162 -9.39 6.69 -10.43
N THR A 163 -10.38 6.63 -11.32
CA THR A 163 -10.33 5.83 -12.56
C THR A 163 -9.71 6.63 -13.70
N ASP A 164 -9.15 5.93 -14.69
CA ASP A 164 -8.59 6.53 -15.90
C ASP A 164 -9.68 7.31 -16.67
N GLU A 165 -10.92 6.82 -16.64
CA GLU A 165 -12.06 7.50 -17.25
C GLU A 165 -12.39 8.83 -16.55
N TRP A 166 -12.43 8.84 -15.21
CA TRP A 166 -12.73 10.04 -14.44
C TRP A 166 -11.64 11.11 -14.64
N MET A 167 -10.36 10.70 -14.60
CA MET A 167 -9.25 11.62 -14.82
C MET A 167 -9.26 12.20 -16.25
N ARG A 168 -9.59 11.41 -17.26
CA ARG A 168 -9.79 11.91 -18.64
C ARG A 168 -10.90 12.96 -18.72
N LYS A 169 -12.01 12.79 -17.98
CA LYS A 169 -13.08 13.80 -17.91
C LYS A 169 -12.59 15.10 -17.29
N VAL A 170 -11.80 15.05 -16.22
CA VAL A 170 -11.20 16.26 -15.61
C VAL A 170 -10.35 17.03 -16.62
N LEU A 171 -9.50 16.33 -17.38
CA LEU A 171 -8.57 16.94 -18.34
C LEU A 171 -9.28 17.48 -19.60
N LYS A 172 -10.22 16.72 -20.18
CA LYS A 172 -10.84 17.05 -21.48
C LYS A 172 -12.17 17.78 -21.36
N SER A 173 -12.97 17.47 -20.34
CA SER A 173 -14.36 17.90 -20.20
C SER A 173 -14.69 18.24 -18.75
N GLY A 174 -13.86 19.07 -18.12
CA GLY A 174 -13.95 19.37 -16.69
C GLY A 174 -15.31 19.90 -16.21
N SER A 175 -16.12 20.47 -17.11
CA SER A 175 -17.50 20.92 -16.84
C SER A 175 -18.54 19.79 -16.81
N ALA A 176 -18.16 18.55 -17.13
CA ALA A 176 -19.03 17.39 -17.02
C ALA A 176 -19.49 17.21 -15.57
N LEU A 177 -20.78 16.92 -15.39
CA LEU A 177 -21.37 16.68 -14.08
C LEU A 177 -20.71 15.47 -13.41
N HIS A 178 -20.43 15.59 -12.12
CA HIS A 178 -19.88 14.48 -11.33
C HIS A 178 -21.01 13.55 -10.91
N ILE A 179 -20.95 12.31 -11.40
CA ILE A 179 -21.95 11.27 -11.10
C ILE A 179 -21.39 10.38 -10.00
N VAL A 180 -22.18 10.18 -8.95
CA VAL A 180 -21.91 9.22 -7.88
C VAL A 180 -22.89 8.04 -7.97
N LYS A 181 -22.50 6.89 -7.44
CA LYS A 181 -23.23 5.63 -7.59
C LYS A 181 -23.34 4.90 -6.25
N ASN A 182 -24.56 4.57 -5.84
CA ASN A 182 -24.78 3.74 -4.67
C ASN A 182 -24.21 2.33 -4.95
N PRO A 183 -23.27 1.81 -4.12
CA PRO A 183 -22.59 0.54 -4.36
C PRO A 183 -23.53 -0.67 -4.30
N ARG A 184 -24.64 -0.59 -3.56
CA ARG A 184 -25.61 -1.66 -3.38
C ARG A 184 -26.67 -1.68 -4.48
N THR A 185 -27.30 -0.52 -4.76
CA THR A 185 -28.42 -0.44 -5.72
C THR A 185 -27.97 -0.13 -7.15
N GLN A 186 -26.71 0.26 -7.34
CA GLN A 186 -26.16 0.75 -8.60
C GLN A 186 -26.84 2.03 -9.11
N GLN A 187 -27.76 2.62 -8.35
CA GLN A 187 -28.43 3.88 -8.67
C GLN A 187 -27.43 5.03 -8.72
N GLN A 188 -27.56 5.85 -9.76
CA GLN A 188 -26.72 7.03 -9.97
C GLN A 188 -27.39 8.31 -9.47
N TYR A 189 -26.56 9.24 -9.00
CA TYR A 189 -26.99 10.52 -8.46
C TYR A 189 -26.05 11.65 -8.89
N LEU A 190 -26.57 12.87 -8.87
CA LEU A 190 -25.78 14.11 -8.93
C LEU A 190 -25.72 14.75 -7.55
N LEU A 191 -24.58 15.37 -7.23
CA LEU A 191 -24.36 16.11 -5.98
C LEU A 191 -24.78 17.58 -6.16
N PRO A 192 -25.84 18.07 -5.51
CA PRO A 192 -26.20 19.49 -5.55
C PRO A 192 -25.16 20.34 -4.81
N ARG A 193 -24.91 21.57 -5.27
CA ARG A 193 -23.93 22.48 -4.64
C ARG A 193 -24.39 23.08 -3.31
N ARG A 194 -25.70 23.06 -3.05
CA ARG A 194 -26.31 23.65 -1.84
C ARG A 194 -26.44 22.66 -0.68
N ILE A 195 -25.90 21.45 -0.81
CA ILE A 195 -25.94 20.44 0.27
C ILE A 195 -25.06 20.88 1.45
N ASP A 196 -25.55 20.62 2.65
CA ASP A 196 -24.73 20.68 3.85
C ASP A 196 -23.89 19.40 3.95
N ILE A 197 -22.57 19.55 3.77
CA ILE A 197 -21.61 18.44 3.75
C ILE A 197 -21.68 17.62 5.05
N ALA A 198 -21.94 18.26 6.20
CA ALA A 198 -21.94 17.58 7.49
C ALA A 198 -23.13 16.62 7.66
N SER A 199 -24.29 16.97 7.11
CA SER A 199 -25.56 16.32 7.45
C SER A 199 -26.27 15.63 6.29
N TYR A 200 -25.90 15.89 5.03
CA TYR A 200 -26.63 15.35 3.87
C TYR A 200 -26.71 13.82 3.86
N THR A 201 -27.77 13.31 3.26
CA THR A 201 -28.04 11.89 3.05
C THR A 201 -28.18 11.57 1.57
N ILE A 202 -28.26 10.29 1.23
CA ILE A 202 -28.55 9.85 -0.15
C ILE A 202 -29.87 10.42 -0.70
N ASN A 203 -30.82 10.78 0.17
CA ASN A 203 -32.12 11.33 -0.23
C ASN A 203 -32.03 12.82 -0.63
N ASP A 204 -30.99 13.52 -0.19
CA ASP A 204 -30.73 14.91 -0.57
C ASP A 204 -30.03 15.02 -1.93
N LEU A 205 -29.60 13.88 -2.50
CA LEU A 205 -28.96 13.82 -3.81
C LEU A 205 -29.98 13.74 -4.94
N HIS A 206 -29.64 14.31 -6.09
CA HIS A 206 -30.54 14.26 -7.24
C HIS A 206 -30.39 12.92 -7.97
N LYS A 207 -31.40 12.06 -7.83
CA LYS A 207 -31.47 10.75 -8.47
C LYS A 207 -31.58 10.88 -9.99
N LEU A 208 -30.66 10.25 -10.72
CA LEU A 208 -30.73 10.18 -12.18
C LEU A 208 -31.76 9.12 -12.61
N THR A 209 -32.63 9.45 -13.56
CA THR A 209 -33.58 8.52 -14.19
C THR A 209 -33.34 8.47 -15.70
N ASP A 210 -33.70 7.36 -16.35
CA ASP A 210 -33.43 7.13 -17.79
C ASP A 210 -34.00 8.22 -18.72
N LYS A 211 -34.94 9.03 -18.24
CA LYS A 211 -35.59 10.11 -19.01
C LYS A 211 -34.92 11.50 -18.84
N SER A 212 -33.89 11.64 -18.02
CA SER A 212 -33.36 12.94 -17.58
C SER A 212 -32.16 13.57 -18.33
N PRO A 213 -31.67 13.14 -19.52
CA PRO A 213 -30.50 13.83 -20.09
C PRO A 213 -30.80 15.18 -20.76
N SER A 214 -32.02 15.44 -21.25
CA SER A 214 -32.22 16.44 -22.32
C SER A 214 -32.78 17.82 -21.90
N THR A 215 -33.27 18.02 -20.68
CA THR A 215 -34.02 19.26 -20.31
C THR A 215 -33.57 19.94 -19.01
N LEU A 216 -32.45 19.51 -18.45
CA LEU A 216 -31.95 20.03 -17.19
C LEU A 216 -31.13 21.31 -17.46
N LYS A 217 -31.71 22.50 -17.18
CA LYS A 217 -30.98 23.77 -17.05
C LYS A 217 -30.03 23.68 -15.83
N THR A 218 -28.97 22.89 -15.97
CA THR A 218 -28.10 22.37 -14.89
C THR A 218 -26.86 23.19 -14.59
N ARG A 219 -26.59 24.22 -15.38
CA ARG A 219 -25.32 24.96 -15.30
C ARG A 219 -25.23 25.66 -13.94
N GLY A 220 -24.29 25.22 -13.10
CA GLY A 220 -24.01 25.80 -11.79
C GLY A 220 -24.84 25.26 -10.61
N GLN A 221 -25.72 24.28 -10.79
CA GLN A 221 -26.50 23.69 -9.69
C GLN A 221 -25.81 22.49 -9.02
N PHE A 222 -25.05 21.71 -9.79
CA PHE A 222 -24.42 20.47 -9.34
C PHE A 222 -22.90 20.57 -9.41
N TYR A 223 -22.21 19.70 -8.67
CA TYR A 223 -20.77 19.56 -8.76
C TYR A 223 -20.37 18.93 -10.10
N THR A 224 -19.33 19.48 -10.71
CA THR A 224 -18.64 18.92 -11.88
C THR A 224 -17.42 18.13 -11.45
N VAL A 225 -16.86 17.30 -12.35
CA VAL A 225 -15.61 16.58 -12.08
C VAL A 225 -14.45 17.56 -11.76
N ARG A 226 -14.41 18.74 -12.37
CA ARG A 226 -13.42 19.79 -12.05
C ARG A 226 -13.63 20.36 -10.65
N ASP A 227 -14.86 20.51 -10.19
CA ASP A 227 -15.12 20.99 -8.84
C ASP A 227 -14.63 19.99 -7.79
N ILE A 228 -14.93 18.69 -8.00
CA ILE A 228 -14.44 17.63 -7.11
C ILE A 228 -12.91 17.55 -7.12
N TRP A 229 -12.26 17.66 -8.29
CA TRP A 229 -10.81 17.73 -8.38
C TRP A 229 -10.22 18.91 -7.59
N LYS A 230 -10.83 20.10 -7.71
CA LYS A 230 -10.42 21.28 -6.92
C LYS A 230 -10.58 21.04 -5.41
N ILE A 231 -11.65 20.36 -4.98
CA ILE A 231 -11.84 20.01 -3.56
C ILE A 231 -10.73 19.07 -3.08
N ILE A 232 -10.40 18.03 -3.86
CA ILE A 232 -9.31 17.10 -3.56
C ILE A 232 -7.99 17.87 -3.35
N VAL A 233 -7.61 18.71 -4.33
CA VAL A 233 -6.39 19.53 -4.26
C VAL A 233 -6.40 20.47 -3.05
N ASN A 234 -7.52 21.18 -2.82
CA ASN A 234 -7.63 22.12 -1.72
C ASN A 234 -7.55 21.44 -0.35
N CYS A 235 -8.11 20.23 -0.18
CA CYS A 235 -8.00 19.48 1.07
C CYS A 235 -6.57 18.98 1.27
N ALA A 236 -5.94 18.47 0.20
CA ALA A 236 -4.55 18.00 0.22
C ALA A 236 -3.58 19.11 0.61
N HIS A 237 -3.74 20.32 0.06
CA HIS A 237 -2.93 21.47 0.47
C HIS A 237 -3.16 21.90 1.92
N LYS A 238 -4.39 21.78 2.44
CA LYS A 238 -4.71 22.21 3.81
C LYS A 238 -4.23 21.24 4.89
N THR A 239 -4.22 19.94 4.59
CA THR A 239 -4.06 18.90 5.61
C THR A 239 -3.00 17.84 5.28
N GLY A 240 -2.41 17.89 4.09
CA GLY A 240 -1.57 16.82 3.54
C GLY A 240 -2.37 15.68 2.90
N GLU A 241 -3.71 15.72 2.97
CA GLU A 241 -4.61 14.62 2.58
C GLU A 241 -5.89 15.13 1.89
N PRO A 242 -6.53 14.32 1.02
CA PRO A 242 -6.21 12.93 0.72
C PRO A 242 -5.09 12.76 -0.32
N GLY A 243 -4.43 11.61 -0.27
CA GLY A 243 -3.66 11.10 -1.40
C GLY A 243 -4.57 10.72 -2.59
N VAL A 244 -3.97 10.46 -3.74
CA VAL A 244 -4.68 10.01 -4.95
C VAL A 244 -4.14 8.65 -5.38
N ALA A 245 -5.03 7.68 -5.56
CA ALA A 245 -4.70 6.35 -6.05
C ALA A 245 -5.39 6.09 -7.40
N PHE A 246 -4.60 5.89 -8.45
CA PHE A 246 -5.10 5.52 -9.77
C PHE A 246 -5.45 4.03 -9.79
N ILE A 247 -6.70 3.70 -9.45
CA ILE A 247 -7.11 2.33 -9.14
C ILE A 247 -7.10 1.40 -10.35
N ASP A 248 -7.32 1.95 -11.54
CA ASP A 248 -7.27 1.20 -12.80
C ASP A 248 -5.82 0.84 -13.14
N ARG A 249 -4.88 1.76 -12.89
CA ARG A 249 -3.45 1.47 -13.07
C ARG A 249 -2.99 0.37 -12.11
N ILE A 250 -3.36 0.47 -10.83
CA ILE A 250 -3.07 -0.56 -9.82
C ILE A 250 -3.57 -1.94 -10.26
N ASN A 251 -4.79 -2.02 -10.77
CA ASN A 251 -5.38 -3.31 -11.14
C ASN A 251 -4.91 -3.85 -12.48
N ARG A 252 -4.45 -3.00 -13.40
CA ARG A 252 -3.79 -3.42 -14.64
C ARG A 252 -2.50 -4.18 -14.36
N ASP A 253 -1.78 -3.76 -13.31
CA ASP A 253 -0.52 -4.36 -12.88
C ASP A 253 -0.72 -5.35 -11.70
N ASN A 254 -1.97 -5.74 -11.39
CA ASN A 254 -2.26 -6.73 -10.35
C ASN A 254 -1.69 -8.10 -10.78
N PRO A 255 -0.75 -8.69 -10.01
CA PRO A 255 -0.10 -9.92 -10.42
C PRO A 255 -1.03 -11.13 -10.39
N THR A 256 -2.15 -11.09 -9.65
CA THR A 256 -3.07 -12.22 -9.46
C THR A 256 -4.54 -11.77 -9.59
N PRO A 257 -4.97 -11.28 -10.76
CA PRO A 257 -6.28 -10.65 -10.93
C PRO A 257 -7.44 -11.63 -10.79
N SER A 258 -7.21 -12.93 -11.03
CA SER A 258 -8.24 -13.96 -10.86
C SER A 258 -8.59 -14.25 -9.39
N LEU A 259 -7.76 -13.82 -8.44
CA LEU A 259 -8.03 -13.95 -7.00
C LEU A 259 -8.90 -12.80 -6.47
N GLY A 260 -8.99 -11.69 -7.20
CA GLY A 260 -9.75 -10.53 -6.78
C GLY A 260 -9.18 -9.22 -7.31
N LYS A 261 -9.97 -8.16 -7.13
CA LYS A 261 -9.56 -6.78 -7.43
C LYS A 261 -8.82 -6.21 -6.23
N ILE A 262 -7.74 -5.48 -6.47
CA ILE A 262 -7.09 -4.68 -5.43
C ILE A 262 -7.94 -3.43 -5.20
N GLU A 263 -8.43 -3.27 -3.98
CA GLU A 263 -9.34 -2.19 -3.60
C GLU A 263 -8.69 -1.15 -2.66
N ALA A 264 -7.56 -1.50 -2.04
CA ALA A 264 -6.84 -0.62 -1.12
C ALA A 264 -5.32 -0.88 -1.16
N THR A 265 -4.58 0.02 -0.53
CA THR A 265 -3.15 -0.13 -0.24
C THR A 265 -2.93 -0.28 1.25
N ASN A 266 -1.72 -0.64 1.63
CA ASN A 266 -1.26 -0.52 3.00
C ASN A 266 -1.17 0.96 3.47
N PRO A 267 -0.92 1.24 4.77
CA PRO A 267 -0.88 2.58 5.37
C PRO A 267 0.00 3.63 4.68
N CYS A 268 1.12 3.23 4.06
CA CYS A 268 2.03 4.19 3.44
C CYS A 268 1.82 4.34 1.93
N GLY A 269 0.87 3.61 1.33
CA GLY A 269 0.46 3.76 -0.07
C GLY A 269 1.37 3.07 -1.11
N GLU A 270 2.48 2.48 -0.69
CA GLU A 270 3.49 1.89 -1.57
C GLU A 270 3.09 0.51 -2.11
N GLN A 271 2.30 -0.26 -1.36
CA GLN A 271 1.94 -1.62 -1.73
C GLN A 271 0.42 -1.77 -1.84
N PRO A 272 -0.10 -1.83 -3.07
CA PRO A 272 -1.46 -2.29 -3.33
C PRO A 272 -1.60 -3.78 -3.04
N LEU A 273 -2.60 -4.14 -2.25
CA LEU A 273 -2.76 -5.48 -1.69
C LEU A 273 -4.22 -5.95 -1.86
N LEU A 274 -4.38 -7.24 -2.14
CA LEU A 274 -5.67 -7.92 -2.04
C LEU A 274 -6.08 -8.04 -0.57
N PRO A 275 -7.38 -8.23 -0.29
CA PRO A 275 -7.86 -8.57 1.05
C PRO A 275 -7.05 -9.71 1.67
N TYR A 276 -6.62 -9.53 2.92
CA TYR A 276 -5.76 -10.42 3.72
C TYR A 276 -4.30 -10.54 3.30
N GLU A 277 -3.83 -9.82 2.26
CA GLU A 277 -2.41 -9.88 1.95
C GLU A 277 -1.56 -9.10 2.94
N ALA A 278 -0.32 -9.55 3.07
CA ALA A 278 0.68 -8.98 3.96
C ALA A 278 1.83 -8.34 3.18
N CYS A 279 2.40 -7.31 3.78
CA CYS A 279 3.49 -6.51 3.28
C CYS A 279 4.81 -6.94 3.95
N THR A 280 5.68 -7.65 3.22
CA THR A 280 7.01 -8.07 3.70
C THR A 280 8.08 -7.28 2.96
N LEU A 281 8.69 -6.31 3.64
CA LEU A 281 9.51 -5.29 2.99
C LEU A 281 10.96 -5.28 3.50
N GLY A 282 11.84 -4.77 2.65
CA GLY A 282 13.18 -4.37 3.07
C GLY A 282 13.83 -3.47 2.04
N SER A 283 14.84 -2.72 2.46
CA SER A 283 15.46 -1.71 1.62
C SER A 283 16.97 -1.87 1.59
N ILE A 284 17.54 -1.76 0.38
CA ILE A 284 18.98 -1.69 0.15
C ILE A 284 19.46 -0.27 0.41
N ASN A 285 20.54 -0.12 1.18
CA ASN A 285 21.21 1.16 1.37
C ASN A 285 22.13 1.44 0.18
N LEU A 286 21.71 2.31 -0.74
CA LEU A 286 22.45 2.58 -1.98
C LEU A 286 23.84 3.17 -1.74
N VAL A 287 24.02 3.93 -0.66
CA VAL A 287 25.29 4.55 -0.27
C VAL A 287 26.40 3.51 -0.08
N LYS A 288 26.05 2.30 0.40
CA LYS A 288 27.02 1.22 0.63
C LYS A 288 27.56 0.56 -0.65
N PHE A 289 27.08 0.99 -1.81
CA PHE A 289 27.47 0.48 -3.11
C PHE A 289 28.06 1.58 -4.01
N VAL A 290 28.30 2.79 -3.50
CA VAL A 290 29.10 3.79 -4.22
C VAL A 290 30.57 3.53 -3.91
N THR A 291 31.38 3.48 -4.97
CA THR A 291 32.83 3.31 -4.92
C THR A 291 33.51 4.52 -5.53
N LEU A 292 34.70 4.85 -5.02
CA LEU A 292 35.55 5.90 -5.58
C LEU A 292 36.82 5.24 -6.11
N ALA A 293 37.02 5.29 -7.43
CA ALA A 293 38.22 4.81 -8.10
C ALA A 293 38.78 5.94 -8.97
N ASP A 294 40.07 6.25 -8.83
CA ASP A 294 40.77 7.29 -9.62
C ASP A 294 40.06 8.66 -9.61
N GLY A 295 39.47 9.03 -8.46
CA GLY A 295 38.72 10.29 -8.30
C GLY A 295 37.33 10.31 -8.93
N LYS A 296 36.87 9.19 -9.51
CA LYS A 296 35.52 9.06 -10.10
C LYS A 296 34.65 8.15 -9.24
N ALA A 297 33.48 8.67 -8.86
CA ALA A 297 32.47 7.89 -8.16
C ALA A 297 31.62 7.09 -9.15
N ASP A 298 31.39 5.81 -8.85
CA ASP A 298 30.48 4.93 -9.59
C ASP A 298 29.88 3.87 -8.66
N MET A 299 28.82 3.22 -9.12
CA MET A 299 28.18 2.12 -8.42
C MET A 299 28.96 0.81 -8.58
N ASP A 300 29.17 0.09 -7.48
CA ASP A 300 29.54 -1.33 -7.48
C ASP A 300 28.30 -2.18 -7.83
N TRP A 301 28.02 -2.23 -9.13
CA TRP A 301 26.89 -2.99 -9.69
C TRP A 301 26.98 -4.49 -9.34
N GLN A 302 28.18 -5.05 -9.26
CA GLN A 302 28.36 -6.48 -8.97
C GLN A 302 27.96 -6.79 -7.52
N GLU A 303 28.40 -5.98 -6.57
CA GLU A 303 28.02 -6.13 -5.17
C GLU A 303 26.54 -5.82 -4.94
N LEU A 304 25.99 -4.83 -5.66
CA LEU A 304 24.55 -4.54 -5.62
C LEU A 304 23.72 -5.76 -6.09
N ALA A 305 24.12 -6.44 -7.18
CA ALA A 305 23.44 -7.65 -7.62
C ALA A 305 23.49 -8.78 -6.58
N ARG A 306 24.63 -8.94 -5.89
CA ARG A 306 24.76 -9.92 -4.79
C ARG A 306 23.84 -9.58 -3.62
N ALA A 307 23.77 -8.30 -3.24
CA ALA A 307 22.88 -7.81 -2.20
C ALA A 307 21.41 -8.01 -2.54
N VAL A 308 20.98 -7.67 -3.76
CA VAL A 308 19.60 -7.92 -4.25
C VAL A 308 19.23 -9.39 -4.12
N LYS A 309 20.09 -10.31 -4.58
CA LYS A 309 19.85 -11.75 -4.48
C LYS A 309 19.70 -12.22 -3.03
N LEU A 310 20.52 -11.71 -2.13
CA LEU A 310 20.47 -12.06 -0.71
C LEU A 310 19.21 -11.48 -0.03
N ALA A 311 18.84 -10.25 -0.37
CA ALA A 311 17.64 -9.58 0.14
C ALA A 311 16.35 -10.31 -0.27
N VAL A 312 16.23 -10.70 -1.55
CA VAL A 312 15.06 -11.47 -2.03
C VAL A 312 14.88 -12.77 -1.24
N ARG A 313 15.97 -13.53 -1.03
CA ARG A 313 15.91 -14.76 -0.23
C ARG A 313 15.59 -14.48 1.24
N PHE A 314 16.14 -13.42 1.82
CA PHE A 314 15.85 -13.02 3.20
C PHE A 314 14.36 -12.71 3.39
N LEU A 315 13.77 -11.91 2.48
CA LEU A 315 12.35 -11.56 2.50
C LEU A 315 11.45 -12.77 2.24
N ASP A 316 11.82 -13.67 1.31
CA ASP A 316 11.09 -14.92 1.08
C ASP A 316 11.08 -15.80 2.33
N ASN A 317 12.21 -15.89 3.04
CA ASN A 317 12.31 -16.62 4.30
C ASN A 317 11.47 -16.00 5.42
N ILE A 318 11.30 -14.67 5.45
CA ILE A 318 10.42 -14.01 6.44
C ILE A 318 9.00 -14.56 6.34
N ILE A 319 8.46 -14.74 5.12
CA ILE A 319 7.10 -15.25 4.93
C ILE A 319 6.91 -16.61 5.62
N ASP A 320 7.94 -17.45 5.62
CA ASP A 320 7.86 -18.80 6.18
C ASP A 320 7.91 -18.83 7.71
N VAL A 321 8.52 -17.83 8.35
CA VAL A 321 8.72 -17.78 9.81
C VAL A 321 7.90 -16.71 10.52
N CYS A 322 7.25 -15.82 9.76
CA CYS A 322 6.36 -14.80 10.28
C CYS A 322 5.15 -15.44 10.99
N LYS A 323 4.87 -15.01 12.22
CA LYS A 323 3.64 -15.39 12.93
C LYS A 323 2.56 -14.35 12.66
N PHE A 324 1.68 -14.64 11.72
CA PHE A 324 0.53 -13.79 11.44
C PHE A 324 -0.60 -14.03 12.47
N PRO A 325 -1.27 -12.98 12.95
CA PRO A 325 -2.31 -13.10 13.97
C PRO A 325 -3.64 -13.61 13.43
N ILE A 326 -3.85 -13.58 12.11
CA ILE A 326 -5.10 -14.01 11.45
C ILE A 326 -4.81 -15.16 10.49
N ARG A 327 -5.66 -16.19 10.50
CA ARG A 327 -5.49 -17.38 9.66
C ARG A 327 -5.45 -17.03 8.17
N ASP A 328 -6.41 -16.23 7.71
CA ASP A 328 -6.52 -15.87 6.29
C ASP A 328 -5.30 -15.07 5.81
N THR A 329 -4.73 -14.21 6.66
CA THR A 329 -3.47 -13.52 6.34
C THR A 329 -2.29 -14.47 6.23
N THR A 330 -2.24 -15.52 7.06
CA THR A 330 -1.21 -16.58 6.93
C THR A 330 -1.34 -17.29 5.60
N SER A 331 -2.56 -17.75 5.29
CA SER A 331 -2.85 -18.51 4.08
C SER A 331 -2.50 -17.71 2.83
N LEU A 332 -2.94 -16.45 2.75
CA LEU A 332 -2.71 -15.65 1.55
C LEU A 332 -1.26 -15.17 1.42
N ALA A 333 -0.59 -14.82 2.52
CA ALA A 333 0.83 -14.50 2.50
C ALA A 333 1.68 -15.68 1.99
N GLN A 334 1.34 -16.92 2.39
CA GLN A 334 2.02 -18.12 1.90
C GLN A 334 1.65 -18.48 0.46
N ALA A 335 0.42 -18.17 0.02
CA ALA A 335 -0.07 -18.51 -1.31
C ALA A 335 0.44 -17.57 -2.41
N ASN A 336 0.54 -16.27 -2.12
CA ASN A 336 1.04 -15.26 -3.07
C ASN A 336 2.53 -14.91 -2.85
N ARG A 337 3.04 -15.11 -1.64
CA ARG A 337 4.44 -14.84 -1.26
C ARG A 337 4.92 -13.44 -1.67
N LYS A 338 4.07 -12.42 -1.52
CA LYS A 338 4.43 -11.04 -1.88
C LYS A 338 5.56 -10.54 -0.99
N ILE A 339 6.60 -10.02 -1.64
CA ILE A 339 7.65 -9.25 -1.00
C ILE A 339 7.74 -7.87 -1.67
N GLY A 340 8.42 -6.94 -1.01
CA GLY A 340 8.73 -5.62 -1.53
C GLY A 340 10.15 -5.21 -1.18
N LEU A 341 11.06 -5.46 -2.12
CA LEU A 341 12.43 -4.97 -2.06
C LEU A 341 12.48 -3.54 -2.62
N GLY A 342 12.84 -2.60 -1.76
CA GLY A 342 13.04 -1.19 -2.08
C GLY A 342 14.47 -0.74 -1.90
N VAL A 343 14.65 0.58 -1.83
CA VAL A 343 15.93 1.25 -1.61
C VAL A 343 15.78 2.32 -0.54
N MET A 344 16.91 2.77 -0.01
CA MET A 344 17.07 3.99 0.80
C MET A 344 18.42 4.64 0.47
N GLY A 345 18.60 5.88 0.90
CA GLY A 345 19.84 6.63 0.65
C GLY A 345 19.97 7.06 -0.82
N PHE A 346 18.86 7.25 -1.54
CA PHE A 346 18.93 7.66 -2.95
C PHE A 346 19.52 9.07 -3.13
N ALA A 347 19.11 10.04 -2.31
CA ALA A 347 19.66 11.39 -2.38
C ALA A 347 21.16 11.39 -2.04
N ASP A 348 21.57 10.67 -1.00
CA ASP A 348 22.98 10.56 -0.61
C ASP A 348 23.83 9.86 -1.68
N CYS A 349 23.27 8.83 -2.33
CA CYS A 349 23.89 8.17 -3.46
C CYS A 349 24.14 9.17 -4.61
N LEU A 350 23.16 10.00 -4.95
CA LEU A 350 23.31 11.04 -5.96
C LEU A 350 24.37 12.08 -5.55
N PHE A 351 24.43 12.49 -4.28
CA PHE A 351 25.49 13.38 -3.79
C PHE A 351 26.88 12.79 -3.98
N LEU A 352 27.08 11.51 -3.63
CA LEU A 352 28.37 10.83 -3.79
C LEU A 352 28.76 10.67 -5.27
N LEU A 353 27.78 10.50 -6.15
CA LEU A 353 27.99 10.42 -7.60
C LEU A 353 28.16 11.81 -8.26
N GLY A 354 27.98 12.90 -7.51
CA GLY A 354 28.01 14.26 -8.05
C GLY A 354 26.86 14.58 -9.01
N ILE A 355 25.69 13.94 -8.83
CA ILE A 355 24.52 14.10 -9.69
C ILE A 355 23.47 14.98 -8.98
N PRO A 356 23.07 16.14 -9.54
CA PRO A 356 22.00 16.95 -8.97
C PRO A 356 20.65 16.22 -9.02
N TYR A 357 19.90 16.23 -7.91
CA TYR A 357 18.66 15.46 -7.77
C TYR A 357 17.58 15.83 -8.81
N ASP A 358 17.44 17.11 -9.14
CA ASP A 358 16.45 17.65 -10.09
C ASP A 358 16.90 17.59 -11.57
N SER A 359 18.00 16.88 -11.85
CA SER A 359 18.53 16.75 -13.21
C SER A 359 17.90 15.61 -14.00
N GLN A 360 17.94 15.73 -15.34
CA GLN A 360 17.61 14.62 -16.24
C GLN A 360 18.53 13.41 -15.98
N GLN A 361 19.80 13.65 -15.67
CA GLN A 361 20.77 12.60 -15.34
C GLN A 361 20.33 11.80 -14.11
N ALA A 362 19.83 12.43 -13.04
CA ALA A 362 19.28 11.74 -11.87
C ALA A 362 18.06 10.88 -12.22
N THR A 363 17.17 11.39 -13.09
CA THR A 363 15.99 10.65 -13.55
C THR A 363 16.38 9.41 -14.35
N GLU A 364 17.32 9.54 -15.29
CA GLU A 364 17.84 8.42 -16.08
C GLU A 364 18.59 7.40 -15.21
N PHE A 365 19.41 7.88 -14.28
CA PHE A 365 20.11 7.04 -13.31
C PHE A 365 19.12 6.26 -12.44
N GLY A 366 18.11 6.91 -11.87
CA GLY A 366 17.07 6.25 -11.07
C GLY A 366 16.33 5.17 -11.86
N GLY A 367 16.00 5.44 -13.12
CA GLY A 367 15.40 4.46 -14.04
C GLY A 367 16.30 3.26 -14.31
N ASN A 368 17.59 3.48 -14.58
CA ASN A 368 18.56 2.42 -14.83
C ASN A 368 18.85 1.60 -13.56
N LEU A 369 19.00 2.26 -12.41
CA LEU A 369 19.19 1.63 -11.11
C LEU A 369 18.03 0.70 -10.74
N MET A 370 16.80 1.19 -10.83
CA MET A 370 15.63 0.37 -10.50
C MET A 370 15.37 -0.74 -11.52
N ARG A 371 15.69 -0.51 -12.81
CA ARG A 371 15.70 -1.59 -13.82
C ARG A 371 16.68 -2.70 -13.40
N PHE A 372 17.92 -2.32 -13.06
CA PHE A 372 18.95 -3.26 -12.63
C PHE A 372 18.53 -4.06 -11.39
N ILE A 373 18.01 -3.38 -10.36
CA ILE A 373 17.52 -4.03 -9.14
C ILE A 373 16.37 -4.99 -9.47
N ASN A 374 15.38 -4.55 -10.24
CA ASN A 374 14.21 -5.36 -10.57
C ASN A 374 14.59 -6.60 -11.38
N GLU A 375 15.45 -6.49 -12.39
CA GLU A 375 15.91 -7.63 -13.17
C GLU A 375 16.67 -8.65 -12.33
N ASN A 376 17.59 -8.20 -11.47
CA ASN A 376 18.31 -9.09 -10.57
C ASN A 376 17.40 -9.72 -9.51
N ALA A 377 16.40 -8.99 -9.03
CA ALA A 377 15.42 -9.50 -8.08
C ALA A 377 14.51 -10.56 -8.72
N CYS A 378 14.06 -10.35 -9.97
CA CYS A 378 13.32 -11.35 -10.76
C CYS A 378 14.16 -12.61 -11.04
N LYS A 379 15.45 -12.46 -11.37
CA LYS A 379 16.39 -13.59 -11.53
C LYS A 379 16.54 -14.36 -10.22
N ALA A 380 16.67 -13.67 -9.08
CA ALA A 380 16.75 -14.29 -7.76
C ALA A 380 15.44 -15.02 -7.39
N GLY A 381 14.28 -14.40 -7.64
CA GLY A 381 12.97 -15.01 -7.44
C GLY A 381 12.75 -16.24 -8.31
N SER A 382 13.27 -16.24 -9.54
CA SER A 382 13.22 -17.42 -10.42
C SER A 382 14.13 -18.54 -9.93
N ALA A 383 15.36 -18.22 -9.50
CA ALA A 383 16.28 -19.21 -8.93
C ALA A 383 15.73 -19.82 -7.63
N LEU A 384 15.00 -19.05 -6.82
CA LEU A 384 14.26 -19.58 -5.67
C LEU A 384 13.11 -20.48 -6.09
N ALA A 385 12.43 -20.17 -7.20
CA ALA A 385 11.35 -21.01 -7.71
C ALA A 385 11.86 -22.37 -8.17
N ASP A 386 13.05 -22.43 -8.79
CA ASP A 386 13.66 -23.69 -9.18
C ASP A 386 14.02 -24.55 -7.95
N LEU A 387 14.43 -23.92 -6.86
CA LEU A 387 14.80 -24.61 -5.61
C LEU A 387 13.58 -25.02 -4.76
N ARG A 388 12.54 -24.19 -4.72
CA ARG A 388 11.45 -24.27 -3.72
C ARG A 388 10.05 -24.42 -4.32
N GLY A 389 9.96 -24.41 -5.65
CA GLY A 389 8.71 -24.24 -6.41
C GLY A 389 8.30 -22.77 -6.55
N PRO A 390 7.46 -22.42 -7.54
CA PRO A 390 6.88 -21.07 -7.63
C PRO A 390 5.96 -20.76 -6.44
N PHE A 391 5.47 -19.52 -6.32
CA PHE A 391 4.40 -19.25 -5.35
C PHE A 391 3.15 -20.10 -5.66
N PRO A 392 2.41 -20.60 -4.66
CA PRO A 392 1.28 -21.50 -4.87
C PRO A 392 0.23 -21.00 -5.88
N ASN A 393 -0.10 -19.71 -5.85
CA ASN A 393 -1.07 -19.11 -6.77
C ASN A 393 -0.51 -18.76 -8.16
N TRP A 394 0.64 -19.33 -8.55
CA TRP A 394 1.28 -19.09 -9.86
C TRP A 394 0.33 -19.26 -11.04
N ASN A 395 -0.54 -20.27 -10.99
CA ASN A 395 -1.49 -20.56 -12.07
C ASN A 395 -2.58 -19.50 -12.24
N HIS A 396 -2.76 -18.64 -11.24
CA HIS A 396 -3.74 -17.55 -11.20
C HIS A 396 -3.12 -16.19 -11.58
N SER A 397 -1.85 -16.18 -11.97
CA SER A 397 -1.04 -14.98 -12.15
C SER A 397 -0.83 -14.58 -13.60
N ILE A 398 -0.76 -13.26 -13.84
CA ILE A 398 -0.37 -12.68 -15.15
C ILE A 398 1.05 -13.06 -15.56
N TRP A 399 1.91 -13.42 -14.59
CA TRP A 399 3.27 -13.84 -14.87
C TRP A 399 3.32 -15.17 -15.62
N ARG A 400 2.27 -15.98 -15.57
CA ARG A 400 2.21 -17.24 -16.30
C ARG A 400 1.91 -16.96 -17.78
N THR A 401 2.97 -16.89 -18.57
CA THR A 401 2.90 -16.93 -20.04
C THR A 401 3.69 -18.14 -20.55
N GLU A 402 3.53 -18.50 -21.83
CA GLU A 402 4.29 -19.60 -22.44
C GLU A 402 5.81 -19.41 -22.35
N LYS A 403 6.28 -18.16 -22.30
CA LYS A 403 7.71 -17.80 -22.30
C LYS A 403 8.24 -17.43 -20.92
N SER A 404 7.39 -17.40 -19.89
CA SER A 404 7.77 -16.92 -18.57
C SER A 404 8.52 -17.99 -17.77
N ARG A 405 9.65 -17.60 -17.17
CA ARG A 405 10.26 -18.40 -16.11
C ARG A 405 9.38 -18.33 -14.86
N LYS A 406 9.23 -19.47 -14.18
CA LYS A 406 8.53 -19.55 -12.89
C LYS A 406 9.22 -18.64 -11.87
N VAL A 407 8.46 -17.92 -11.04
CA VAL A 407 8.99 -17.08 -9.96
C VAL A 407 8.39 -17.46 -8.59
N ARG A 408 9.17 -17.22 -7.53
CA ARG A 408 8.82 -17.59 -6.15
C ARG A 408 7.84 -16.63 -5.47
N ASN A 409 7.70 -15.40 -5.97
CA ASN A 409 6.97 -14.32 -5.31
C ASN A 409 6.05 -13.61 -6.32
N ALA A 410 4.78 -13.35 -5.98
CA ALA A 410 3.84 -12.68 -6.87
C ALA A 410 4.17 -11.19 -7.10
N SER A 411 4.80 -10.55 -6.13
CA SER A 411 5.44 -9.23 -6.25
C SER A 411 6.84 -9.30 -5.65
N ILE A 412 7.77 -8.51 -6.18
CA ILE A 412 9.19 -8.58 -5.78
C ILE A 412 9.71 -7.23 -5.32
N THR A 413 9.56 -6.17 -6.12
CA THR A 413 10.08 -4.83 -5.82
C THR A 413 8.97 -3.90 -5.38
N CYS A 414 9.27 -3.05 -4.39
CA CYS A 414 8.37 -2.02 -3.87
C CYS A 414 9.21 -1.02 -3.07
N VAL A 415 9.19 0.25 -3.44
CA VAL A 415 9.91 1.30 -2.72
C VAL A 415 9.00 1.82 -1.61
N ALA A 416 9.30 1.40 -0.38
CA ALA A 416 8.58 1.84 0.81
C ALA A 416 9.28 3.04 1.46
N PRO A 417 8.54 3.90 2.19
CA PRO A 417 9.17 4.87 3.09
C PRO A 417 10.05 4.17 4.11
N THR A 418 11.27 4.66 4.30
CA THR A 418 12.27 4.00 5.15
C THR A 418 12.57 4.75 6.44
N GLY A 419 11.67 5.63 6.91
CA GLY A 419 11.93 6.58 8.00
C GLY A 419 12.66 6.02 9.23
N THR A 420 12.29 4.84 9.76
CA THR A 420 13.04 4.25 10.90
C THR A 420 14.37 3.62 10.47
N ILE A 421 14.39 2.87 9.37
CA ILE A 421 15.57 2.08 8.98
C ILE A 421 16.64 2.93 8.32
N SER A 422 16.27 4.05 7.68
CA SER A 422 17.22 5.02 7.13
C SER A 422 17.93 5.79 8.25
N ILE A 423 17.23 6.12 9.35
CA ILE A 423 17.84 6.67 10.57
C ILE A 423 18.85 5.69 11.17
N ILE A 424 18.50 4.41 11.28
CA ILE A 424 19.44 3.37 11.76
C ILE A 424 20.67 3.26 10.86
N ALA A 425 20.47 3.39 9.54
CA ALA A 425 21.52 3.26 8.55
C ALA A 425 22.29 4.56 8.26
N ASP A 426 21.90 5.67 8.92
CA ASP A 426 22.44 7.01 8.73
C ASP A 426 22.47 7.44 7.25
N CYS A 427 21.28 7.42 6.62
CA CYS A 427 21.11 7.82 5.22
C CYS A 427 19.72 8.43 4.95
N SER A 428 19.56 9.04 3.78
CA SER A 428 18.32 9.64 3.32
C SER A 428 17.18 8.62 3.26
N CYS A 429 15.95 9.08 3.53
CA CYS A 429 14.77 8.23 3.42
C CYS A 429 14.51 7.85 1.95
N GLY A 430 14.10 6.60 1.75
CA GLY A 430 13.60 6.00 0.52
C GLY A 430 14.26 6.54 -0.75
N ILE A 431 13.42 7.17 -1.56
CA ILE A 431 13.83 7.87 -2.77
C ILE A 431 13.64 9.38 -2.62
N GLU A 432 13.32 9.89 -1.43
CA GLU A 432 13.05 11.30 -1.21
C GLU A 432 14.33 12.15 -1.29
N PRO A 433 14.24 13.40 -1.79
CA PRO A 433 15.37 14.32 -1.72
C PRO A 433 15.69 14.69 -0.26
N ALA A 434 16.91 15.18 -0.01
CA ALA A 434 17.26 15.75 1.29
C ALA A 434 16.33 16.94 1.60
N TYR A 435 15.59 16.86 2.70
CA TYR A 435 14.65 17.90 3.10
C TYR A 435 15.37 19.16 3.61
N SER A 436 16.45 18.95 4.39
CA SER A 436 17.34 19.99 4.91
C SER A 436 18.78 19.48 4.88
N LEU A 437 19.73 20.39 4.70
CA LEU A 437 21.17 20.11 4.80
C LEU A 437 21.71 20.27 6.22
N ILE A 438 20.92 20.86 7.12
CA ILE A 438 21.22 21.15 8.54
C ILE A 438 19.99 20.87 9.39
#